data_AF-W3XF96-F1
#
_entry.id   AF-W3XF96-F1
#
_cell.length_a   1.000
_cell.length_b   1.000
_cell.length_c   1.000
_cell.angle_alpha   90.00
_cell.angle_beta   90.00
_cell.angle_gamma   90.00
#
_symmetry.space_group_name_H-M   'P 1'
#
loop_
_entity.id
_entity.type
_entity.pdbx_description
1 polymer ?
#
loop_
_entity_poly.entity_id
_entity_poly.type
_entity_poly.pdbx_seq_one_letter_code
_entity_poly.pdbx_strand_id
1 'polypeptide(L)'
;MPAQNHEVVRDGFSCIGEDFSVLLTRASRRFAIPRCEADVLRQQFLPKVTPEGQRRIANWARNTDIPDAFVRAQLKHYGVQYDESEISGDGADLLTKAVAAGKCDSVPQHISDLREQMYQEFIVKPSTRELGYHPEWIAPRYFLTSGQPDRSKTTTVVDIPCDRSDFQMKRVCEAAAKVEGLHFAKGSLDKNKHVFLGWDEAAVKKAAEDFVVEADAAAKAADEQKHQQRIKSQGKYLCTLDEPERVAQGFSPVGKYEIECEEITDQWPEDSKKMTMNIHPTNVQGLYKAQFDFGILVGVMIISRNVEDIKKYRRISDDEDESEDDEENEETNNAPTGSKRKAPPVTGPRKEAKVDDAEPSPFKYELRLRARETGEGDIFPDPCKGTIIFGDDKFTWFKGSATLPCVGDEPFRGYKVADKPVDKRWKWETFSW
;
A
#
# COMPACT_ATOMS: atom_id res chain seq x y z
N MET A 1 -6.41 -6.50 1.92
CA MET A 1 -7.80 -6.44 1.40
C MET A 1 -8.70 -7.21 2.35
N PRO A 2 -9.96 -6.80 2.59
CA PRO A 2 -10.89 -7.64 3.33
C PRO A 2 -11.13 -8.91 2.52
N ALA A 3 -10.85 -10.08 3.10
CA ALA A 3 -11.14 -11.36 2.46
C ALA A 3 -12.61 -11.37 2.06
N GLN A 4 -12.93 -11.74 0.82
CA GLN A 4 -14.32 -12.03 0.49
C GLN A 4 -14.74 -13.18 1.40
N ASN A 5 -15.83 -12.99 2.13
CA ASN A 5 -16.25 -13.97 3.14
C ASN A 5 -16.86 -15.17 2.40
N HIS A 6 -16.02 -16.13 1.99
CA HIS A 6 -16.41 -17.36 1.28
C HIS A 6 -17.17 -18.35 2.17
N GLU A 7 -17.94 -17.85 3.13
CA GLU A 7 -18.71 -18.62 4.10
C GLU A 7 -19.73 -19.53 3.38
N VAL A 8 -19.68 -20.83 3.66
CA VAL A 8 -20.75 -21.77 3.28
C VAL A 8 -21.66 -21.92 4.48
N VAL A 9 -22.97 -21.68 4.30
CA VAL A 9 -23.97 -21.83 5.37
C VAL A 9 -25.00 -22.87 4.94
N ARG A 10 -25.23 -23.89 5.77
CA ARG A 10 -26.22 -24.95 5.52
C ARG A 10 -26.68 -25.55 6.85
N ASP A 11 -27.98 -25.83 6.96
CA ASP A 11 -28.60 -26.46 8.14
C ASP A 11 -28.27 -25.78 9.49
N GLY A 12 -28.05 -24.47 9.47
CA GLY A 12 -27.64 -23.67 10.61
C GLY A 12 -26.24 -24.00 11.12
N PHE A 13 -25.37 -24.52 10.26
CA PHE A 13 -23.92 -24.55 10.39
C PHE A 13 -23.28 -23.55 9.42
N SER A 14 -22.07 -23.14 9.75
CA SER A 14 -21.19 -22.28 8.95
C SER A 14 -19.83 -22.96 8.80
N CYS A 15 -19.27 -22.87 7.59
CA CYS A 15 -17.95 -23.40 7.26
C CYS A 15 -17.08 -22.34 6.58
N ILE A 16 -15.90 -22.10 7.14
CA ILE A 16 -14.83 -21.24 6.61
C ILE A 16 -13.51 -21.99 6.77
N GLY A 17 -12.93 -22.47 5.66
CA GLY A 17 -11.78 -23.37 5.75
C GLY A 17 -12.15 -24.62 6.55
N GLU A 18 -11.28 -25.03 7.46
CA GLU A 18 -11.52 -26.20 8.32
C GLU A 18 -12.47 -25.90 9.51
N ASP A 19 -12.77 -24.62 9.75
CA ASP A 19 -13.63 -24.17 10.85
C ASP A 19 -15.08 -24.49 10.51
N PHE A 20 -15.66 -25.42 11.26
CA PHE A 20 -17.05 -25.83 11.16
C PHE A 20 -17.77 -25.52 12.48
N SER A 21 -18.74 -24.62 12.41
CA SER A 21 -19.39 -24.03 13.60
C SER A 21 -20.90 -24.04 13.47
N VAL A 22 -21.60 -24.08 14.60
CA VAL A 22 -23.05 -23.82 14.62
C VAL A 22 -23.25 -22.32 14.46
N LEU A 23 -24.13 -21.93 13.53
CA LEU A 23 -24.47 -20.55 13.26
C LEU A 23 -25.75 -20.18 14.02
N LEU A 24 -25.62 -19.35 15.05
CA LEU A 24 -26.76 -18.74 15.75
C LEU A 24 -26.98 -17.33 15.25
N THR A 25 -28.26 -16.92 15.14
CA THR A 25 -28.63 -15.58 14.67
C THR A 25 -29.55 -14.90 15.68
N ARG A 26 -29.21 -13.69 16.09
CA ARG A 26 -30.05 -12.82 16.94
C ARG A 26 -29.88 -11.36 16.52
N ALA A 27 -30.98 -10.64 16.35
CA ALA A 27 -30.99 -9.22 15.96
C ALA A 27 -30.08 -8.92 14.75
N SER A 28 -30.17 -9.76 13.70
CA SER A 28 -29.36 -9.67 12.47
C SER A 28 -27.85 -9.90 12.64
N ARG A 29 -27.36 -10.22 13.84
CA ARG A 29 -25.97 -10.64 14.08
C ARG A 29 -25.86 -12.16 13.99
N ARG A 30 -24.78 -12.63 13.39
CA ARG A 30 -24.42 -14.04 13.24
C ARG A 30 -23.29 -14.39 14.20
N PHE A 31 -23.41 -15.53 14.85
CA PHE A 31 -22.41 -16.04 15.79
C PHE A 31 -22.05 -17.47 15.42
N ALA A 32 -20.78 -17.70 15.09
CA ALA A 32 -20.24 -19.02 14.80
C ALA A 32 -19.64 -19.60 16.08
N ILE A 33 -20.24 -20.67 16.60
CA ILE A 33 -19.79 -21.33 17.83
C ILE A 33 -19.16 -22.68 17.47
N PRO A 34 -17.84 -22.86 17.69
CA PRO A 34 -17.15 -24.10 17.34
C PRO A 34 -17.54 -25.24 18.27
N ARG A 35 -17.34 -26.47 17.79
CA ARG A 35 -17.52 -27.67 18.61
C ARG A 35 -16.45 -27.73 19.70
N CYS A 36 -16.85 -28.17 20.88
CA CYS A 36 -15.96 -28.58 21.95
C CYS A 36 -15.81 -30.10 21.93
N GLU A 37 -14.58 -30.61 22.05
CA GLU A 37 -14.32 -32.06 22.12
C GLU A 37 -14.99 -32.72 23.32
N ALA A 38 -15.34 -34.00 23.18
CA ALA A 38 -16.13 -34.76 24.15
C ALA A 38 -15.43 -34.89 25.51
N ASP A 39 -14.11 -35.11 25.52
CA ASP A 39 -13.27 -35.18 26.72
C ASP A 39 -13.24 -33.84 27.47
N VAL A 40 -13.13 -32.73 26.75
CA VAL A 40 -13.18 -31.37 27.32
C VAL A 40 -14.55 -31.10 27.92
N LEU A 41 -15.64 -31.50 27.24
CA LEU A 41 -16.99 -31.38 27.80
C LEU A 41 -17.15 -32.23 29.06
N ARG A 42 -16.66 -33.47 29.08
CA ARG A 42 -16.69 -34.33 30.27
C ARG A 42 -15.93 -33.71 31.43
N GLN A 43 -14.72 -33.18 31.19
CA GLN A 43 -13.91 -32.52 32.21
C GLN A 43 -14.59 -31.26 32.78
N GLN A 44 -15.31 -30.50 31.94
CA GLN A 44 -15.91 -29.22 32.33
C GLN A 44 -17.31 -29.33 32.91
N PHE A 45 -18.05 -30.42 32.63
CA PHE A 45 -19.45 -30.56 33.02
C PHE A 45 -19.71 -31.73 33.99
N LEU A 46 -18.76 -32.67 34.16
CA LEU A 46 -18.92 -33.80 35.08
C LEU A 46 -17.93 -33.77 36.26
N PRO A 47 -18.34 -34.25 37.45
CA PRO A 47 -19.72 -34.65 37.82
C PRO A 47 -20.65 -33.45 38.01
N LYS A 48 -20.10 -32.23 38.04
CA LYS A 48 -20.79 -30.95 38.08
C LYS A 48 -20.02 -29.95 37.22
N VAL A 49 -20.68 -28.87 36.82
CA VAL A 49 -20.05 -27.80 36.03
C VAL A 49 -18.88 -27.19 36.79
N THR A 50 -17.70 -27.16 36.15
CA THR A 50 -16.49 -26.55 36.70
C THR A 50 -16.48 -25.03 36.48
N PRO A 51 -15.63 -24.28 37.19
CA PRO A 51 -15.45 -22.85 36.91
C PRO A 51 -15.04 -22.54 35.46
N GLU A 52 -14.29 -23.43 34.80
CA GLU A 52 -13.95 -23.32 33.38
C GLU A 52 -15.18 -23.51 32.48
N GLY A 53 -16.01 -24.51 32.77
CA GLY A 53 -17.28 -24.74 32.08
C GLY A 53 -18.21 -23.53 32.20
N GLN A 54 -18.39 -23.00 33.41
CA GLN A 54 -19.23 -21.82 33.65
C GLN A 54 -18.68 -20.58 32.94
N ARG A 55 -17.36 -20.36 32.96
CA ARG A 55 -16.72 -19.27 32.23
C ARG A 55 -16.99 -19.36 30.73
N ARG A 56 -16.94 -20.57 30.15
CA ARG A 56 -17.19 -20.78 28.72
C ARG A 56 -18.63 -20.43 28.35
N ILE A 57 -19.61 -20.85 29.14
CA ILE A 57 -21.02 -20.47 28.97
C ILE A 57 -21.18 -18.96 29.06
N ALA A 58 -20.69 -18.35 30.15
CA ALA A 58 -20.83 -16.91 30.39
C ALA A 58 -20.15 -16.05 29.30
N ASN A 59 -19.01 -16.49 28.76
CA ASN A 59 -18.32 -15.79 27.68
C ASN A 59 -19.17 -15.77 26.40
N TRP A 60 -19.71 -16.91 25.99
CA TRP A 60 -20.58 -16.98 24.81
C TRP A 60 -21.91 -16.26 25.03
N ALA A 61 -22.51 -16.36 26.21
CA ALA A 61 -23.72 -15.61 26.56
C ALA A 61 -23.51 -14.10 26.39
N ARG A 62 -22.39 -13.57 26.90
CA ARG A 62 -22.03 -12.15 26.77
C ARG A 62 -21.77 -11.73 25.33
N ASN A 63 -21.06 -12.57 24.57
CA ASN A 63 -20.68 -12.24 23.19
C ASN A 63 -21.84 -12.32 22.20
N THR A 64 -22.85 -13.15 22.50
CA THR A 64 -23.99 -13.41 21.59
C THR A 64 -25.29 -12.74 22.03
N ASP A 65 -25.38 -12.27 23.27
CA ASP A 65 -26.63 -11.87 23.93
C ASP A 65 -27.66 -13.04 24.02
N ILE A 66 -27.22 -14.29 23.85
CA ILE A 66 -28.05 -15.50 23.96
C ILE A 66 -27.58 -16.28 25.19
N PRO A 67 -28.33 -16.31 26.31
CA PRO A 67 -27.87 -16.87 27.59
C PRO A 67 -27.33 -18.31 27.51
N ASP A 68 -27.90 -19.12 26.62
CA ASP A 68 -27.67 -20.55 26.43
C ASP A 68 -27.00 -20.88 25.08
N ALA A 69 -26.42 -19.88 24.38
CA ALA A 69 -25.85 -20.04 23.05
C ALA A 69 -24.83 -21.18 22.95
N PHE A 70 -23.93 -21.26 23.93
CA PHE A 70 -22.92 -22.32 23.98
C PHE A 70 -23.57 -23.70 24.05
N VAL A 71 -24.55 -23.87 24.95
CA VAL A 71 -25.24 -25.14 25.18
C VAL A 71 -25.97 -25.59 23.92
N ARG A 72 -26.78 -24.71 23.32
CA ARG A 72 -27.49 -24.99 22.06
C ARG A 72 -26.54 -25.43 20.96
N ALA A 73 -25.42 -24.72 20.79
CA ALA A 73 -24.42 -25.06 19.79
C ALA A 73 -23.78 -26.43 20.02
N GLN A 74 -23.41 -26.76 21.27
CA GLN A 74 -22.84 -28.07 21.56
C GLN A 74 -23.86 -29.20 21.33
N LEU A 75 -25.09 -29.07 21.85
CA LEU A 75 -26.13 -30.09 21.64
C LEU A 75 -26.38 -30.31 20.14
N LYS A 76 -26.39 -29.24 19.33
CA LYS A 76 -26.53 -29.33 17.88
C LYS A 76 -25.34 -30.01 17.19
N HIS A 77 -24.08 -29.68 17.55
CA HIS A 77 -22.89 -30.36 17.02
C HIS A 77 -22.89 -31.87 17.30
N TYR A 78 -23.47 -32.29 18.42
CA TYR A 78 -23.60 -33.71 18.79
C TYR A 78 -24.94 -34.33 18.37
N GLY A 79 -25.78 -33.60 17.62
CA GLY A 79 -27.10 -34.06 17.15
C GLY A 79 -28.07 -34.46 18.27
N VAL A 80 -27.89 -33.92 19.47
CA VAL A 80 -28.74 -34.19 20.63
C VAL A 80 -30.05 -33.43 20.46
N GLN A 81 -31.15 -34.17 20.29
CA GLN A 81 -32.49 -33.62 20.26
C GLN A 81 -32.94 -33.26 21.67
N TYR A 82 -33.60 -32.11 21.83
CA TYR A 82 -34.19 -31.62 23.08
C TYR A 82 -35.42 -30.76 22.74
N ASP A 83 -36.35 -30.66 23.69
CA ASP A 83 -37.46 -29.70 23.62
C ASP A 83 -37.02 -28.33 24.17
N GLU A 84 -37.47 -27.24 23.55
CA GLU A 84 -37.10 -25.88 23.96
C GLU A 84 -37.46 -25.59 25.43
N SER A 85 -38.48 -26.24 26.00
CA SER A 85 -38.83 -26.13 27.42
C SER A 85 -37.84 -26.80 28.37
N GLU A 86 -36.96 -27.70 27.88
CA GLU A 86 -35.90 -28.32 28.67
C GLU A 86 -34.72 -27.37 28.91
N ILE A 87 -34.61 -26.29 28.12
CA ILE A 87 -33.63 -25.25 28.36
C ILE A 87 -34.16 -24.28 29.41
N SER A 88 -33.58 -24.38 30.61
CA SER A 88 -33.74 -23.41 31.68
C SER A 88 -32.45 -22.63 31.94
N GLY A 89 -32.54 -21.32 32.13
CA GLY A 89 -31.39 -20.47 32.49
C GLY A 89 -30.34 -20.42 31.38
N ASP A 90 -29.13 -20.88 31.68
CA ASP A 90 -28.01 -20.96 30.75
C ASP A 90 -27.88 -22.33 30.05
N GLY A 91 -28.81 -23.24 30.33
CA GLY A 91 -28.87 -24.60 29.76
C GLY A 91 -27.82 -25.58 30.33
N ALA A 92 -27.02 -25.19 31.32
CA ALA A 92 -25.90 -26.01 31.80
C ALA A 92 -26.34 -27.39 32.32
N ASP A 93 -27.48 -27.47 33.00
CA ASP A 93 -28.04 -28.73 33.50
C ASP A 93 -28.40 -29.70 32.37
N LEU A 94 -28.95 -29.18 31.26
CA LEU A 94 -29.30 -29.99 30.09
C LEU A 94 -28.05 -30.57 29.44
N LEU A 95 -27.02 -29.74 29.22
CA LEU A 95 -25.75 -30.20 28.67
C LEU A 95 -25.07 -31.20 29.60
N THR A 96 -25.06 -30.95 30.91
CA THR A 96 -24.51 -31.87 31.92
C THR A 96 -25.17 -33.24 31.85
N LYS A 97 -26.51 -33.28 31.76
CA LYS A 97 -27.26 -34.54 31.59
C LYS A 97 -26.92 -35.25 30.28
N ALA A 98 -26.82 -34.51 29.18
CA ALA A 98 -26.46 -35.10 27.88
C ALA A 98 -25.05 -35.70 27.88
N VAL A 99 -24.07 -35.00 28.46
CA VAL A 99 -22.68 -35.46 28.61
C VAL A 99 -22.59 -36.66 29.55
N ALA A 100 -23.32 -36.64 30.69
CA ALA A 100 -23.38 -37.77 31.62
C ALA A 100 -23.95 -39.04 30.96
N ALA A 101 -24.94 -38.88 30.08
CA ALA A 101 -25.56 -39.97 29.32
C ALA A 101 -24.73 -40.44 28.12
N GLY A 102 -23.54 -39.87 27.88
CA GLY A 102 -22.68 -40.21 26.74
C GLY A 102 -23.20 -39.73 25.38
N LYS A 103 -24.24 -38.88 25.35
CA LYS A 103 -24.83 -38.37 24.10
C LYS A 103 -23.89 -37.42 23.34
N CYS A 104 -22.86 -36.91 24.01
CA CYS A 104 -21.83 -36.06 23.43
C CYS A 104 -20.48 -36.78 23.25
N ASP A 105 -20.46 -38.13 23.25
CA ASP A 105 -19.22 -38.90 23.11
C ASP A 105 -18.71 -39.00 21.66
N SER A 106 -19.62 -38.86 20.68
CA SER A 106 -19.28 -38.92 19.26
C SER A 106 -20.20 -38.02 18.45
N VAL A 107 -19.64 -37.43 17.38
CA VAL A 107 -20.42 -36.63 16.42
C VAL A 107 -21.17 -37.58 15.49
N PRO A 108 -22.50 -37.42 15.33
CA PRO A 108 -23.26 -38.23 14.38
C PRO A 108 -22.72 -38.15 12.95
N GLN A 109 -22.72 -39.28 12.24
CA GLN A 109 -22.16 -39.37 10.88
C GLN A 109 -22.71 -38.32 9.92
N HIS A 110 -24.02 -38.04 9.95
CA HIS A 110 -24.63 -37.04 9.08
C HIS A 110 -24.07 -35.61 9.28
N ILE A 111 -23.63 -35.25 10.50
CA ILE A 111 -23.02 -33.94 10.77
C ILE A 111 -21.58 -33.92 10.23
N SER A 112 -20.86 -35.03 10.36
CA SER A 112 -19.53 -35.20 9.75
C SER A 112 -19.59 -35.13 8.22
N ASP A 113 -20.58 -35.79 7.61
CA ASP A 113 -20.81 -35.75 6.16
C ASP A 113 -21.16 -34.33 5.70
N LEU A 114 -22.03 -33.63 6.45
CA LEU A 114 -22.37 -32.24 6.19
C LEU A 114 -21.14 -31.32 6.25
N ARG A 115 -20.29 -31.49 7.27
CA ARG A 115 -19.02 -30.75 7.39
C ARG A 115 -18.14 -30.97 6.17
N GLU A 116 -17.93 -32.21 5.76
CA GLU A 116 -17.10 -32.54 4.60
C GLU A 116 -17.67 -31.93 3.31
N GLN A 117 -18.98 -32.04 3.09
CA GLN A 117 -19.64 -31.44 1.92
C GLN A 117 -19.48 -29.92 1.88
N MET A 118 -19.66 -29.24 3.03
CA MET A 118 -19.50 -27.78 3.12
C MET A 118 -18.04 -27.37 2.91
N TYR A 119 -17.09 -28.15 3.42
CA TYR A 119 -15.66 -27.92 3.20
C TYR A 119 -15.28 -28.06 1.72
N GLN A 120 -15.77 -29.09 1.02
CA GLN A 120 -15.54 -29.26 -0.41
C GLN A 120 -16.17 -28.13 -1.24
N GLU A 121 -17.34 -27.62 -0.83
CA GLU A 121 -17.94 -26.43 -1.44
C GLU A 121 -17.11 -25.16 -1.17
N PHE A 122 -16.57 -25.02 0.05
CA PHE A 122 -15.75 -23.89 0.44
C PHE A 122 -14.45 -23.85 -0.36
N ILE A 123 -13.72 -24.97 -0.42
CA ILE A 123 -12.32 -25.00 -0.89
C ILE A 123 -12.15 -24.59 -2.37
N VAL A 124 -13.23 -24.70 -3.16
CA VAL A 124 -13.24 -24.30 -4.57
C VAL A 124 -13.54 -22.80 -4.79
N LYS A 125 -14.05 -22.08 -3.78
CA LYS A 125 -14.49 -20.67 -3.90
C LYS A 125 -13.36 -19.63 -3.90
N PRO A 126 -12.33 -19.71 -3.03
CA PRO A 126 -11.28 -18.69 -3.01
C PRO A 126 -10.63 -18.48 -4.39
N SER A 127 -10.06 -17.31 -4.64
CA SER A 127 -9.16 -17.10 -5.78
C SER A 127 -7.74 -17.61 -5.46
N THR A 128 -6.89 -17.80 -6.48
CA THR A 128 -5.47 -18.15 -6.26
C THR A 128 -4.74 -17.11 -5.41
N ARG A 129 -5.11 -15.84 -5.55
CA ARG A 129 -4.59 -14.76 -4.70
C ARG A 129 -4.99 -14.93 -3.23
N GLU A 130 -6.23 -15.26 -2.95
CA GLU A 130 -6.70 -15.50 -1.57
C GLU A 130 -6.04 -16.73 -0.94
N LEU A 131 -5.78 -17.78 -1.73
CA LEU A 131 -5.01 -18.94 -1.27
C LEU A 131 -3.58 -18.58 -0.86
N GLY A 132 -2.99 -17.56 -1.47
CA GLY A 132 -1.70 -17.04 -1.02
C GLY A 132 -1.72 -16.58 0.44
N TYR A 133 -2.85 -16.04 0.92
CA TYR A 133 -3.01 -15.59 2.31
C TYR A 133 -3.32 -16.74 3.28
N HIS A 134 -3.89 -17.83 2.74
CA HIS A 134 -4.27 -19.05 3.45
C HIS A 134 -3.62 -20.29 2.84
N PRO A 135 -2.28 -20.47 2.98
CA PRO A 135 -1.56 -21.56 2.33
C PRO A 135 -2.06 -22.96 2.71
N GLU A 136 -2.66 -23.11 3.89
CA GLU A 136 -3.30 -24.33 4.35
C GLU A 136 -4.43 -24.82 3.42
N TRP A 137 -5.03 -23.94 2.62
CA TRP A 137 -6.10 -24.29 1.68
C TRP A 137 -5.59 -24.77 0.31
N ILE A 138 -4.31 -24.54 0.00
CA ILE A 138 -3.76 -24.83 -1.33
C ILE A 138 -3.75 -26.35 -1.60
N ALA A 139 -3.20 -27.13 -0.67
CA ALA A 139 -3.06 -28.57 -0.84
C ALA A 139 -4.43 -29.28 -0.90
N PRO A 140 -5.38 -29.05 0.02
CA PRO A 140 -6.73 -29.60 -0.09
C PRO A 140 -7.44 -29.22 -1.38
N ARG A 141 -7.21 -28.01 -1.92
CA ARG A 141 -7.83 -27.60 -3.17
C ARG A 141 -7.29 -28.33 -4.38
N TYR A 142 -5.98 -28.35 -4.55
CA TYR A 142 -5.36 -28.74 -5.82
C TYR A 142 -4.64 -30.10 -5.77
N PHE A 143 -4.12 -30.50 -4.62
CA PHE A 143 -3.11 -31.56 -4.56
C PHE A 143 -3.48 -32.75 -3.66
N LEU A 144 -4.55 -32.64 -2.86
CA LEU A 144 -4.98 -33.70 -1.96
C LEU A 144 -6.41 -34.16 -2.26
N THR A 145 -6.62 -35.47 -2.14
CA THR A 145 -7.95 -36.09 -2.06
C THR A 145 -7.97 -36.92 -0.78
N SER A 146 -8.91 -36.63 0.12
CA SER A 146 -8.98 -37.27 1.45
C SER A 146 -7.67 -37.18 2.25
N GLY A 147 -6.98 -36.04 2.13
CA GLY A 147 -5.72 -35.76 2.84
C GLY A 147 -4.48 -36.46 2.26
N GLN A 148 -4.61 -37.22 1.18
CA GLN A 148 -3.50 -37.91 0.52
C GLN A 148 -3.13 -37.22 -0.80
N PRO A 149 -1.85 -37.18 -1.19
CA PRO A 149 -1.41 -36.68 -2.49
C PRO A 149 -2.17 -37.34 -3.65
N ASP A 150 -2.81 -36.51 -4.49
CA ASP A 150 -3.59 -36.96 -5.63
C ASP A 150 -3.11 -36.25 -6.91
N ARG A 151 -2.31 -36.97 -7.70
CA ARG A 151 -1.77 -36.48 -8.97
C ARG A 151 -2.81 -36.30 -10.07
N SER A 152 -3.99 -36.90 -9.93
CA SER A 152 -5.06 -36.78 -10.92
C SER A 152 -5.89 -35.51 -10.74
N LYS A 153 -5.89 -34.92 -9.54
CA LYS A 153 -6.68 -33.73 -9.19
C LYS A 153 -6.23 -32.48 -9.94
N THR A 154 -4.92 -32.32 -10.12
CA THR A 154 -4.31 -31.20 -10.84
C THR A 154 -3.20 -31.71 -11.73
N THR A 155 -3.36 -31.55 -13.04
CA THR A 155 -2.38 -32.00 -14.04
C THR A 155 -1.52 -30.85 -14.58
N THR A 156 -1.85 -29.61 -14.23
CA THR A 156 -1.14 -28.41 -14.69
C THR A 156 -0.44 -27.70 -13.54
N VAL A 157 0.53 -26.84 -13.85
CA VAL A 157 1.15 -25.96 -12.85
C VAL A 157 0.11 -24.95 -12.35
N VAL A 158 0.07 -24.74 -11.03
CA VAL A 158 -0.78 -23.76 -10.37
C VAL A 158 0.07 -22.56 -9.98
N ASP A 159 -0.37 -21.36 -10.38
CA ASP A 159 0.22 -20.09 -9.99
C ASP A 159 -0.49 -19.50 -8.75
N ILE A 160 0.28 -19.25 -7.69
CA ILE A 160 -0.16 -18.61 -6.45
C ILE A 160 0.51 -17.23 -6.28
N PRO A 161 -0.22 -16.13 -6.55
CA PRO A 161 0.27 -14.78 -6.29
C PRO A 161 0.51 -14.54 -4.80
N CYS A 162 1.68 -13.99 -4.45
CA CYS A 162 2.13 -13.76 -3.07
C CYS A 162 2.34 -12.27 -2.73
N ASP A 163 1.77 -11.37 -3.54
CA ASP A 163 1.90 -9.91 -3.43
C ASP A 163 3.36 -9.48 -3.12
N ARG A 164 3.60 -8.37 -2.41
CA ARG A 164 4.97 -7.90 -2.10
C ARG A 164 5.66 -8.66 -0.94
N SER A 165 5.04 -9.73 -0.42
CA SER A 165 5.40 -10.31 0.89
C SER A 165 6.27 -11.56 0.76
N ASP A 166 7.55 -11.46 1.10
CA ASP A 166 8.43 -12.63 1.22
C ASP A 166 7.95 -13.61 2.29
N PHE A 167 7.33 -13.09 3.34
CA PHE A 167 6.72 -13.89 4.39
C PHE A 167 5.58 -14.76 3.85
N GLN A 168 4.71 -14.19 3.01
CA GLN A 168 3.63 -14.91 2.36
C GLN A 168 4.17 -16.01 1.43
N MET A 169 5.11 -15.65 0.56
CA MET A 169 5.78 -16.59 -0.33
C MET A 169 6.43 -17.75 0.44
N LYS A 170 7.09 -17.45 1.57
CA LYS A 170 7.69 -18.47 2.45
C LYS A 170 6.63 -19.42 2.99
N ARG A 171 5.49 -18.92 3.51
CA ARG A 171 4.41 -19.77 4.02
C ARG A 171 3.80 -20.67 2.95
N VAL A 172 3.67 -20.18 1.71
CA VAL A 172 3.20 -21.00 0.58
C VAL A 172 4.19 -22.13 0.28
N CYS A 173 5.49 -21.83 0.21
CA CYS A 173 6.52 -22.85 0.00
C CYS A 173 6.53 -23.89 1.13
N GLU A 174 6.41 -23.46 2.39
CA GLU A 174 6.35 -24.35 3.55
C GLU A 174 5.10 -25.25 3.54
N ALA A 175 3.96 -24.74 3.09
CA ALA A 175 2.75 -25.54 2.92
C ALA A 175 2.91 -26.56 1.80
N ALA A 176 3.48 -26.16 0.66
CA ALA A 176 3.75 -27.06 -0.47
C ALA A 176 4.73 -28.18 -0.10
N ALA A 177 5.78 -27.86 0.66
CA ALA A 177 6.80 -28.83 1.08
C ALA A 177 6.25 -29.97 1.99
N LYS A 178 5.06 -29.80 2.57
CA LYS A 178 4.38 -30.84 3.37
C LYS A 178 3.66 -31.89 2.51
N VAL A 179 3.47 -31.63 1.21
CA VAL A 179 2.81 -32.55 0.29
C VAL A 179 3.86 -33.40 -0.41
N GLU A 180 3.82 -34.72 -0.17
CA GLU A 180 4.81 -35.64 -0.74
C GLU A 180 4.79 -35.62 -2.27
N GLY A 181 5.97 -35.39 -2.86
CA GLY A 181 6.16 -35.36 -4.32
C GLY A 181 5.67 -34.09 -5.01
N LEU A 182 5.21 -33.06 -4.27
CA LEU A 182 4.87 -31.76 -4.83
C LEU A 182 6.13 -30.90 -5.00
N HIS A 183 6.29 -30.30 -6.17
CA HIS A 183 7.37 -29.38 -6.48
C HIS A 183 6.88 -27.93 -6.46
N PHE A 184 7.78 -27.01 -6.13
CA PHE A 184 7.51 -25.58 -6.19
C PHE A 184 8.70 -24.79 -6.72
N ALA A 185 8.43 -23.67 -7.39
CA ALA A 185 9.42 -22.69 -7.82
C ALA A 185 8.90 -21.27 -7.59
N LYS A 186 9.81 -20.33 -7.35
CA LYS A 186 9.49 -18.93 -7.10
C LYS A 186 9.74 -18.14 -8.38
N GLY A 187 8.74 -17.41 -8.84
CA GLY A 187 8.91 -16.35 -9.84
C GLY A 187 8.80 -15.01 -9.14
N SER A 188 9.79 -14.15 -9.31
CA SER A 188 9.79 -12.83 -8.67
C SER A 188 10.38 -11.81 -9.61
N LEU A 189 9.58 -10.79 -9.94
CA LEU A 189 10.05 -9.55 -10.55
C LEU A 189 9.49 -8.38 -9.75
N ASP A 190 10.38 -7.60 -9.15
CA ASP A 190 10.06 -6.47 -8.28
C ASP A 190 9.02 -6.78 -7.20
N LYS A 191 7.80 -6.26 -7.40
CA LYS A 191 6.65 -6.31 -6.49
C LYS A 191 5.70 -7.47 -6.81
N ASN A 192 5.92 -8.17 -7.93
CA ASN A 192 5.12 -9.29 -8.39
C ASN A 192 5.82 -10.59 -8.02
N LYS A 193 5.48 -11.14 -6.84
CA LYS A 193 6.01 -12.42 -6.35
C LYS A 193 4.97 -13.51 -6.50
N HIS A 194 5.36 -14.63 -7.07
CA HIS A 194 4.51 -15.77 -7.37
C HIS A 194 5.19 -17.07 -6.95
N VAL A 195 4.39 -18.03 -6.49
CA VAL A 195 4.85 -19.41 -6.27
C VAL A 195 4.10 -20.32 -7.22
N PHE A 196 4.87 -21.05 -8.03
CA PHE A 196 4.37 -22.03 -8.97
C PHE A 196 4.45 -23.41 -8.32
N LEU A 197 3.36 -24.17 -8.39
CA LEU A 197 3.20 -25.46 -7.72
C LEU A 197 2.78 -26.54 -8.73
N GLY A 198 3.32 -27.74 -8.64
CA GLY A 198 2.94 -28.84 -9.54
C GLY A 198 3.69 -30.14 -9.29
N TRP A 199 3.25 -31.21 -9.94
CA TRP A 199 3.83 -32.55 -9.79
C TRP A 199 5.08 -32.80 -10.63
N ASP A 200 5.32 -31.98 -11.66
CA ASP A 200 6.47 -32.06 -12.54
C ASP A 200 7.45 -30.91 -12.26
N GLU A 201 8.63 -31.25 -11.76
CA GLU A 201 9.64 -30.26 -11.37
C GLU A 201 10.08 -29.37 -12.55
N ALA A 202 10.23 -29.96 -13.74
CA ALA A 202 10.69 -29.23 -14.93
C ALA A 202 9.64 -28.24 -15.41
N ALA A 203 8.36 -28.64 -15.43
CA ALA A 203 7.25 -27.77 -15.78
C ALA A 203 7.10 -26.62 -14.78
N VAL A 204 7.25 -26.89 -13.47
CA VAL A 204 7.17 -25.87 -12.41
C VAL A 204 8.30 -24.84 -12.52
N LYS A 205 9.55 -25.30 -12.73
CA LYS A 205 10.70 -24.38 -12.93
C LYS A 205 10.52 -23.54 -14.18
N LYS A 206 10.13 -24.18 -15.29
CA LYS A 206 9.86 -23.48 -16.55
C LYS A 206 8.78 -22.41 -16.39
N ALA A 207 7.67 -22.71 -15.71
CA ALA A 207 6.62 -21.73 -15.47
C ALA A 207 7.12 -20.52 -14.65
N ALA A 208 7.97 -20.74 -13.65
CA ALA A 208 8.56 -19.66 -12.87
C ALA A 208 9.54 -18.80 -13.68
N GLU A 209 10.33 -19.41 -14.57
CA GLU A 209 11.23 -18.71 -15.48
C GLU A 209 10.46 -17.91 -16.55
N ASP A 210 9.49 -18.55 -17.20
CA ASP A 210 8.62 -17.93 -18.21
C ASP A 210 7.88 -16.72 -17.61
N PHE A 211 7.40 -16.83 -16.37
CA PHE A 211 6.78 -15.69 -15.65
C PHE A 211 7.71 -14.49 -15.52
N VAL A 212 8.99 -14.71 -15.16
CA VAL A 212 9.95 -13.61 -15.01
C VAL A 212 10.22 -12.96 -16.38
N VAL A 213 10.37 -13.76 -17.43
CA VAL A 213 10.58 -13.26 -18.80
C VAL A 213 9.36 -12.47 -19.31
N GLU A 214 8.15 -12.99 -19.12
CA GLU A 214 6.92 -12.32 -19.52
C GLU A 214 6.68 -11.04 -18.72
N ALA A 215 6.93 -11.06 -17.41
CA ALA A 215 6.78 -9.89 -16.55
C ALA A 215 7.78 -8.78 -16.93
N ASP A 216 9.04 -9.13 -17.24
CA ASP A 216 10.06 -8.17 -17.67
C ASP A 216 9.73 -7.58 -19.06
N ALA A 217 9.30 -8.43 -20.01
CA ALA A 217 8.84 -7.97 -21.31
C ALA A 217 7.63 -7.03 -21.20
N ALA A 218 6.67 -7.36 -20.33
CA ALA A 218 5.50 -6.52 -20.07
C ALA A 218 5.88 -5.18 -19.42
N ALA A 219 6.82 -5.18 -18.48
CA ALA A 219 7.35 -3.96 -17.85
C ALA A 219 8.01 -3.04 -18.90
N LYS A 220 8.91 -3.59 -19.71
CA LYS A 220 9.57 -2.85 -20.82
C LYS A 220 8.57 -2.32 -21.83
N ALA A 221 7.56 -3.12 -22.21
CA ALA A 221 6.51 -2.69 -23.13
C ALA A 221 5.66 -1.54 -22.54
N ALA A 222 5.37 -1.58 -21.24
CA ALA A 222 4.66 -0.51 -20.54
C ALA A 222 5.48 0.78 -20.49
N ASP A 223 6.79 0.69 -20.21
CA ASP A 223 7.70 1.83 -20.21
C ASP A 223 7.83 2.47 -21.59
N GLU A 224 7.98 1.66 -22.64
CA GLU A 224 7.99 2.12 -24.03
C GLU A 224 6.65 2.78 -24.42
N GLN A 225 5.52 2.17 -24.05
CA GLN A 225 4.20 2.76 -24.29
C GLN A 225 4.07 4.12 -23.62
N LYS A 226 4.56 4.27 -22.38
CA LYS A 226 4.58 5.54 -21.65
C LYS A 226 5.49 6.57 -22.32
N HIS A 227 6.68 6.16 -22.76
CA HIS A 227 7.59 7.02 -23.53
C HIS A 227 6.92 7.51 -24.82
N GLN A 228 6.26 6.64 -25.58
CA GLN A 228 5.51 7.00 -26.78
C GLN A 228 4.34 7.94 -26.50
N GLN A 229 3.59 7.73 -25.41
CA GLN A 229 2.49 8.63 -25.01
C GLN A 229 3.01 10.05 -24.76
N ARG A 230 4.13 10.17 -24.07
CA ARG A 230 4.80 11.45 -23.80
C ARG A 230 5.30 12.14 -25.07
N ILE A 231 5.99 11.41 -25.95
CA ILE A 231 6.41 11.94 -27.26
C ILE A 231 5.20 12.45 -28.04
N LYS A 232 4.08 11.71 -28.05
CA LYS A 232 2.84 12.12 -28.73
C LYS A 232 2.24 13.39 -28.10
N SER A 233 2.15 13.45 -26.77
CA SER A 233 1.64 14.63 -26.05
C SER A 233 2.49 15.87 -26.34
N GLN A 234 3.82 15.74 -26.26
CA GLN A 234 4.74 16.84 -26.58
C GLN A 234 4.66 17.21 -28.06
N GLY A 235 4.68 16.24 -28.98
CA GLY A 235 4.57 16.49 -30.42
C GLY A 235 3.30 17.25 -30.79
N LYS A 236 2.16 16.88 -30.19
CA LYS A 236 0.90 17.62 -30.34
C LYS A 236 1.03 19.06 -29.86
N TYR A 237 1.70 19.30 -28.73
CA TYR A 237 1.96 20.65 -28.25
C TYR A 237 2.91 21.43 -29.19
N LEU A 238 3.98 20.81 -29.69
CA LEU A 238 4.92 21.46 -30.61
C LEU A 238 4.23 21.90 -31.91
N CYS A 239 3.32 21.10 -32.45
CA CYS A 239 2.53 21.48 -33.64
C CYS A 239 1.67 22.74 -33.44
N THR A 240 1.29 23.04 -32.20
CA THR A 240 0.51 24.25 -31.88
C THR A 240 1.37 25.50 -31.70
N LEU A 241 2.71 25.41 -31.75
CA LEU A 241 3.60 26.56 -31.49
C LEU A 241 3.63 27.60 -32.62
N ASP A 242 3.33 27.17 -33.85
CA ASP A 242 3.35 28.06 -35.02
C ASP A 242 1.97 28.71 -35.28
N GLU A 243 1.01 28.51 -34.37
CA GLU A 243 -0.29 29.17 -34.43
C GLU A 243 -0.13 30.68 -34.24
N PRO A 244 -0.69 31.54 -35.12
CA PRO A 244 -0.48 32.99 -35.07
C PRO A 244 -0.84 33.63 -33.73
N GLU A 245 -1.90 33.14 -33.09
CA GLU A 245 -2.36 33.63 -31.78
C GLU A 245 -1.31 33.42 -30.69
N ARG A 246 -0.58 32.30 -30.73
CA ARG A 246 0.47 31.98 -29.76
C ARG A 246 1.74 32.79 -29.99
N VAL A 247 2.14 32.94 -31.26
CA VAL A 247 3.27 33.78 -31.63
C VAL A 247 3.04 35.22 -31.15
N ALA A 248 1.80 35.73 -31.25
CA ALA A 248 1.43 37.05 -30.76
C ALA A 248 1.44 37.18 -29.22
N GLN A 249 1.07 36.12 -28.49
CA GLN A 249 1.10 36.11 -27.01
C GLN A 249 2.51 35.99 -26.43
N GLY A 250 3.46 35.49 -27.23
CA GLY A 250 4.82 35.21 -26.78
C GLY A 250 4.92 33.93 -25.95
N PHE A 251 6.15 33.47 -25.75
CA PHE A 251 6.43 32.24 -25.02
C PHE A 251 6.78 32.53 -23.56
N SER A 252 6.35 31.62 -22.68
CA SER A 252 6.51 31.75 -21.24
C SER A 252 6.80 30.37 -20.62
N PRO A 253 7.58 30.30 -19.53
CA PRO A 253 7.78 29.06 -18.79
C PRO A 253 6.50 28.56 -18.11
N VAL A 254 5.44 29.38 -18.02
CA VAL A 254 4.14 28.96 -17.49
C VAL A 254 3.55 27.81 -18.33
N GLY A 255 3.02 26.81 -17.64
CA GLY A 255 2.39 25.67 -18.28
C GLY A 255 2.52 24.36 -17.52
N LYS A 256 2.11 23.28 -18.19
CA LYS A 256 2.21 21.91 -17.69
C LYS A 256 3.36 21.19 -18.38
N TYR A 257 4.17 20.51 -17.58
CA TYR A 257 5.32 19.73 -18.00
C TYR A 257 5.17 18.28 -17.56
N GLU A 258 5.60 17.37 -18.43
CA GLU A 258 5.89 15.98 -18.07
C GLU A 258 7.37 15.88 -17.71
N ILE A 259 7.67 15.19 -16.61
CA ILE A 259 9.01 15.16 -16.02
C ILE A 259 9.68 13.80 -16.22
N GLU A 260 10.98 13.83 -16.45
CA GLU A 260 11.90 12.68 -16.49
C GLU A 260 12.96 12.82 -15.42
N CYS A 261 13.10 11.80 -14.59
CA CYS A 261 14.18 11.65 -13.64
C CYS A 261 14.56 10.17 -13.64
N GLU A 262 15.75 9.84 -14.14
CA GLU A 262 16.23 8.47 -14.29
C GLU A 262 16.33 7.80 -12.92
N GLU A 263 16.97 8.45 -11.95
CA GLU A 263 17.13 7.92 -10.60
C GLU A 263 15.80 7.56 -9.93
N ILE A 264 14.79 8.43 -10.05
CA ILE A 264 13.47 8.16 -9.47
C ILE A 264 12.76 7.02 -10.22
N THR A 265 12.96 6.94 -11.54
CA THR A 265 12.36 5.89 -12.36
C THR A 265 12.98 4.52 -12.04
N ASP A 266 14.29 4.48 -11.83
CA ASP A 266 15.03 3.24 -11.57
C ASP A 266 14.79 2.72 -10.14
N GLN A 267 14.82 3.61 -9.15
CA GLN A 267 14.60 3.22 -7.75
C GLN A 267 13.10 3.03 -7.41
N TRP A 268 12.19 3.77 -8.06
CA TRP A 268 10.74 3.72 -7.79
C TRP A 268 9.90 3.70 -9.09
N PRO A 269 9.99 2.63 -9.90
CA PRO A 269 9.34 2.55 -11.21
C PRO A 269 7.81 2.67 -11.15
N GLU A 270 7.20 2.17 -10.07
CA GLU A 270 5.76 2.24 -9.84
C GLU A 270 5.27 3.66 -9.52
N ASP A 271 6.04 4.40 -8.74
CA ASP A 271 5.65 5.71 -8.25
C ASP A 271 6.02 6.79 -9.28
N SER A 272 7.06 6.57 -10.08
CA SER A 272 7.49 7.44 -11.20
C SER A 272 6.54 7.42 -12.41
N LYS A 273 5.42 6.67 -12.35
CA LYS A 273 4.46 6.47 -13.46
C LYS A 273 3.91 7.76 -14.06
N LYS A 274 3.81 8.84 -13.29
CA LYS A 274 3.26 10.11 -13.77
C LYS A 274 3.94 11.31 -13.13
N MET A 275 5.22 11.50 -13.44
CA MET A 275 5.92 12.68 -12.96
C MET A 275 5.49 13.93 -13.75
N THR A 276 5.03 14.96 -13.05
CA THR A 276 4.54 16.20 -13.65
C THR A 276 4.99 17.43 -12.89
N MET A 277 5.04 18.55 -13.59
CA MET A 277 5.26 19.86 -12.98
C MET A 277 4.35 20.90 -13.63
N ASN A 278 3.71 21.73 -12.82
CA ASN A 278 2.84 22.81 -13.27
C ASN A 278 3.43 24.13 -12.82
N ILE A 279 3.91 24.94 -13.77
CA ILE A 279 4.48 26.26 -13.51
C ILE A 279 3.39 27.32 -13.65
N HIS A 280 3.19 28.12 -12.61
CA HIS A 280 2.25 29.23 -12.55
C HIS A 280 2.99 30.57 -12.47
N PRO A 281 2.42 31.65 -13.05
CA PRO A 281 2.89 33.00 -12.78
C PRO A 281 2.55 33.40 -11.34
N THR A 282 3.38 34.25 -10.76
CA THR A 282 3.04 34.98 -9.53
C THR A 282 2.64 36.43 -9.86
N ASN A 283 2.30 37.21 -8.84
CA ASN A 283 2.11 38.65 -8.97
C ASN A 283 3.43 39.42 -9.22
N VAL A 284 4.59 38.79 -8.99
CA VAL A 284 5.91 39.37 -9.25
C VAL A 284 6.42 38.91 -10.62
N GLN A 285 6.72 39.87 -11.50
CA GLN A 285 7.22 39.57 -12.84
C GLN A 285 8.55 38.82 -12.78
N GLY A 286 8.67 37.73 -13.55
CA GLY A 286 9.88 36.90 -13.59
C GLY A 286 10.02 35.89 -12.44
N LEU A 287 9.09 35.93 -11.47
CA LEU A 287 8.97 34.95 -10.39
C LEU A 287 7.81 33.99 -10.68
N TYR A 288 8.09 32.70 -10.57
CA TYR A 288 7.14 31.64 -10.86
C TYR A 288 7.02 30.68 -9.68
N LYS A 289 5.84 30.08 -9.55
CA LYS A 289 5.56 29.04 -8.57
C LYS A 289 5.24 27.75 -9.31
N ALA A 290 6.07 26.74 -9.14
CA ALA A 290 5.83 25.42 -9.68
C ALA A 290 5.27 24.49 -8.61
N GLN A 291 4.35 23.63 -9.00
CA GLN A 291 3.97 22.45 -8.22
C GLN A 291 4.48 21.24 -8.95
N PHE A 292 5.10 20.33 -8.22
CA PHE A 292 5.64 19.11 -8.81
C PHE A 292 5.14 17.88 -8.09
N ASP A 293 4.92 16.85 -8.88
CA ASP A 293 4.63 15.50 -8.42
C ASP A 293 5.62 14.60 -9.15
N PHE A 294 6.66 14.15 -8.45
CA PHE A 294 7.66 13.22 -8.97
C PHE A 294 7.36 11.79 -8.53
N GLY A 295 6.12 11.49 -8.11
CA GLY A 295 5.70 10.17 -7.65
C GLY A 295 6.01 9.94 -6.19
N ILE A 296 7.29 9.83 -5.84
CA ILE A 296 7.75 9.65 -4.45
C ILE A 296 7.85 10.96 -3.66
N LEU A 297 7.89 12.09 -4.38
CA LEU A 297 8.01 13.42 -3.80
C LEU A 297 6.97 14.31 -4.44
N VAL A 298 6.24 15.03 -3.60
CA VAL A 298 5.32 16.07 -4.02
C VAL A 298 5.68 17.36 -3.31
N GLY A 299 5.56 18.49 -4.01
CA GLY A 299 5.99 19.74 -3.44
C GLY A 299 5.77 20.96 -4.30
N VAL A 300 6.38 22.05 -3.85
CA VAL A 300 6.31 23.37 -4.47
C VAL A 300 7.73 23.88 -4.70
N MET A 301 7.96 24.49 -5.86
CA MET A 301 9.19 25.21 -6.18
C MET A 301 8.91 26.68 -6.46
N ILE A 302 9.79 27.56 -5.98
CA ILE A 302 9.82 28.97 -6.36
C ILE A 302 11.00 29.14 -7.32
N ILE A 303 10.73 29.69 -8.51
CA ILE A 303 11.66 29.74 -9.63
C ILE A 303 11.82 31.19 -10.07
N SER A 304 13.04 31.69 -10.19
CA SER A 304 13.34 33.04 -10.71
C SER A 304 14.72 33.10 -11.34
N ARG A 305 14.92 34.08 -12.24
CA ARG A 305 16.27 34.44 -12.72
C ARG A 305 17.07 35.22 -11.67
N ASN A 306 16.38 35.83 -10.72
CA ASN A 306 16.97 36.65 -9.68
C ASN A 306 16.81 35.97 -8.31
N VAL A 307 17.94 35.56 -7.73
CA VAL A 307 18.00 34.91 -6.42
C VAL A 307 17.40 35.78 -5.31
N GLU A 308 17.50 37.10 -5.41
CA GLU A 308 16.95 38.02 -4.41
C GLU A 308 15.41 37.99 -4.40
N ASP A 309 14.77 37.76 -5.55
CA ASP A 309 13.31 37.67 -5.61
C ASP A 309 12.80 36.38 -4.97
N ILE A 310 13.56 35.28 -5.08
CA ILE A 310 13.28 34.02 -4.36
C ILE A 310 13.39 34.25 -2.84
N LYS A 311 14.41 35.00 -2.40
CA LYS A 311 14.58 35.33 -0.97
C LYS A 311 13.46 36.23 -0.44
N LYS A 312 13.01 37.22 -1.22
CA LYS A 312 11.93 38.13 -0.86
C LYS A 312 10.58 37.42 -0.78
N TYR A 313 10.28 36.54 -1.72
CA TYR A 313 9.02 35.78 -1.72
C TYR A 313 8.82 35.00 -0.42
N ARG A 314 9.90 34.47 0.15
CA ARG A 314 9.86 33.78 1.45
C ARG A 314 9.34 34.70 2.57
N ARG A 315 9.83 35.94 2.64
CA ARG A 315 9.43 36.89 3.68
C ARG A 315 7.93 37.23 3.59
N ILE A 316 7.43 37.40 2.36
CA ILE A 316 6.02 37.75 2.12
C ILE A 316 5.10 36.56 2.45
N SER A 317 5.50 35.33 2.11
CA SER A 317 4.74 34.11 2.44
C SER A 317 4.69 33.81 3.94
N ASP A 318 5.75 34.17 4.68
CA ASP A 318 5.83 33.95 6.12
C ASP A 318 5.05 35.06 6.91
N ASP A 319 4.83 36.26 6.34
CA ASP A 319 4.18 37.41 7.02
C ASP A 319 2.65 37.53 6.75
N GLU A 320 2.08 36.81 5.78
CA GLU A 320 0.64 36.94 5.41
C GLU A 320 -0.34 36.17 6.35
N ASP A 321 0.14 35.52 7.41
CA ASP A 321 -0.69 34.80 8.41
C ASP A 321 -0.57 35.37 9.86
N GLU A 322 0.09 36.50 10.08
CA GLU A 322 0.12 37.21 11.40
C GLU A 322 -0.68 38.53 11.37
N SER A 323 -1.98 38.46 11.10
CA SER A 323 -2.88 39.59 11.39
C SER A 323 -4.08 39.14 12.23
N GLU A 324 -3.89 39.04 13.53
CA GLU A 324 -4.92 39.29 14.55
C GLU A 324 -4.21 39.68 15.86
N ASP A 325 -4.43 40.95 16.25
CA ASP A 325 -4.38 41.54 17.58
C ASP A 325 -3.24 41.16 18.56
N ASP A 326 -2.35 42.11 18.85
CA ASP A 326 -2.45 42.82 20.14
C ASP A 326 -1.53 44.05 20.19
N GLU A 327 -2.13 45.16 20.62
CA GLU A 327 -1.50 46.45 20.88
C GLU A 327 -0.73 46.44 22.23
N GLU A 328 0.27 47.33 22.31
CA GLU A 328 0.96 47.81 23.53
C GLU A 328 1.89 46.77 24.22
N ASN A 329 3.14 47.06 24.60
CA ASN A 329 3.64 48.28 25.21
C ASN A 329 5.19 48.27 25.33
N GLU A 330 5.72 49.49 25.41
CA GLU A 330 6.87 49.94 26.21
C GLU A 330 8.34 49.76 25.76
N GLU A 331 8.94 50.94 25.67
CA GLU A 331 10.36 51.27 25.56
C GLU A 331 11.19 50.63 26.68
N THR A 332 12.42 50.22 26.35
CA THR A 332 13.55 50.53 27.25
C THR A 332 14.87 50.58 26.51
N ASN A 333 15.54 51.73 26.65
CA ASN A 333 16.92 51.98 26.29
C ASN A 333 17.89 50.98 26.94
N ASN A 334 18.94 50.57 26.22
CA ASN A 334 20.35 50.79 26.59
C ASN A 334 21.33 50.08 25.63
N ALA A 335 22.29 50.83 25.12
CA ALA A 335 23.55 50.34 24.55
C ALA A 335 24.67 50.52 25.61
N PRO A 336 25.96 50.20 25.35
CA PRO A 336 26.58 49.05 24.67
C PRO A 336 27.62 48.36 25.61
N THR A 337 28.20 47.21 25.23
CA THR A 337 29.58 46.85 25.67
C THR A 337 30.16 45.71 24.84
N GLY A 338 31.40 45.88 24.41
CA GLY A 338 32.09 44.95 23.53
C GLY A 338 32.69 43.72 24.20
N SER A 339 33.10 42.76 23.38
CA SER A 339 34.11 41.77 23.74
C SER A 339 34.93 41.33 22.54
N LYS A 340 36.25 41.33 22.75
CA LYS A 340 37.30 40.94 21.81
C LYS A 340 37.64 39.45 21.97
N ARG A 341 38.26 38.91 20.90
CA ARG A 341 39.09 37.68 20.78
C ARG A 341 38.29 36.41 20.43
N LYS A 342 38.70 35.52 19.52
CA LYS A 342 40.04 34.98 19.24
C LYS A 342 40.07 34.31 17.83
N ALA A 343 41.13 34.52 17.05
CA ALA A 343 41.55 33.64 15.93
C ALA A 343 42.26 32.38 16.51
N PRO A 344 42.55 31.25 15.79
CA PRO A 344 43.14 31.09 14.42
C PRO A 344 42.65 29.78 13.70
N PRO A 345 43.37 29.09 12.75
CA PRO A 345 44.54 29.42 11.92
C PRO A 345 44.35 29.20 10.40
N VAL A 346 45.37 29.67 9.68
CA VAL A 346 45.63 29.64 8.24
C VAL A 346 45.84 28.21 7.70
N THR A 347 45.17 27.89 6.58
CA THR A 347 45.55 26.80 5.67
C THR A 347 45.39 27.22 4.21
N GLY A 348 46.54 27.40 3.54
CA GLY A 348 46.85 27.04 2.14
C GLY A 348 46.01 27.59 0.97
N PRO A 349 46.63 28.22 -0.05
CA PRO A 349 45.93 28.61 -1.28
C PRO A 349 45.66 27.35 -2.14
N ARG A 350 44.39 26.96 -2.24
CA ARG A 350 43.92 25.96 -3.20
C ARG A 350 43.80 26.64 -4.56
N LYS A 351 44.50 26.12 -5.56
CA LYS A 351 44.42 26.56 -6.96
C LYS A 351 42.96 26.55 -7.41
N GLU A 352 42.41 27.74 -7.62
CA GLU A 352 41.16 27.92 -8.35
C GLU A 352 41.42 27.54 -9.81
N ALA A 353 40.68 26.54 -10.29
CA ALA A 353 40.58 26.27 -11.71
C ALA A 353 39.91 27.49 -12.36
N LYS A 354 40.51 27.97 -13.46
CA LYS A 354 39.90 28.99 -14.33
C LYS A 354 38.49 28.55 -14.68
N VAL A 355 37.50 29.25 -14.14
CA VAL A 355 36.14 29.27 -14.68
C VAL A 355 36.22 30.22 -15.86
N ASP A 356 36.11 29.68 -17.07
CA ASP A 356 35.86 30.49 -18.25
C ASP A 356 34.55 31.27 -18.01
N ASP A 357 34.62 32.60 -18.15
CA ASP A 357 33.47 33.52 -18.17
C ASP A 357 32.57 33.16 -19.37
N ALA A 358 31.79 32.09 -19.23
CA ALA A 358 30.65 31.83 -20.08
C ALA A 358 29.54 32.79 -19.65
N GLU A 359 29.11 33.66 -20.57
CA GLU A 359 27.94 34.52 -20.35
C GLU A 359 26.79 33.69 -19.75
N PRO A 360 26.09 34.22 -18.73
CA PRO A 360 24.99 33.51 -18.10
C PRO A 360 23.95 33.18 -19.18
N SER A 361 23.74 31.88 -19.41
CA SER A 361 22.75 31.39 -20.37
C SER A 361 21.44 32.15 -20.16
N PRO A 362 20.85 32.77 -21.20
CA PRO A 362 19.70 33.65 -21.06
C PRO A 362 18.43 32.94 -20.55
N PHE A 363 18.50 31.63 -20.33
CA PHE A 363 17.39 30.78 -19.90
C PHE A 363 17.68 29.99 -18.61
N LYS A 364 18.69 30.39 -17.83
CA LYS A 364 18.95 29.82 -16.52
C LYS A 364 18.06 30.47 -15.45
N TYR A 365 17.42 29.63 -14.65
CA TYR A 365 16.62 29.98 -13.49
C TYR A 365 17.17 29.28 -12.26
N GLU A 366 17.19 29.99 -11.16
CA GLU A 366 17.47 29.46 -9.84
C GLU A 366 16.13 29.01 -9.21
N LEU A 367 16.16 27.95 -8.41
CA LEU A 367 14.98 27.49 -7.71
C LEU A 367 15.24 27.20 -6.24
N ARG A 368 14.18 27.30 -5.45
CA ARG A 368 14.07 26.65 -4.14
C ARG A 368 12.83 25.80 -4.09
N LEU A 369 12.94 24.63 -3.47
CA LEU A 369 11.82 23.70 -3.34
C LEU A 369 11.61 23.29 -1.89
N ARG A 370 10.35 23.01 -1.57
CA ARG A 370 9.92 22.25 -0.39
C ARG A 370 9.11 21.06 -0.86
N ALA A 371 9.28 19.96 -0.16
CA ALA A 371 8.70 18.69 -0.54
C ALA A 371 8.23 17.92 0.69
N ARG A 372 7.32 16.98 0.46
CA ARG A 372 7.09 15.85 1.34
C ARG A 372 7.21 14.57 0.53
N GLU A 373 7.61 13.50 1.19
CA GLU A 373 7.54 12.18 0.55
C GLU A 373 6.09 11.64 0.60
N THR A 374 5.75 10.75 -0.34
CA THR A 374 4.37 10.30 -0.55
C THR A 374 4.02 8.97 0.12
N GLY A 375 5.00 8.28 0.70
CA GLY A 375 4.85 7.03 1.45
C GLY A 375 4.31 7.23 2.86
N GLU A 376 5.05 7.92 3.73
CA GLU A 376 4.70 8.18 5.14
C GLU A 376 4.06 9.57 5.35
N GLY A 377 4.23 10.49 4.40
CA GLY A 377 3.80 11.88 4.44
C GLY A 377 4.81 12.86 5.04
N ASP A 378 6.06 12.44 5.26
CA ASP A 378 7.07 13.23 5.97
C ASP A 378 7.48 14.48 5.20
N ILE A 379 7.38 15.63 5.88
CA ILE A 379 7.77 16.95 5.36
C ILE A 379 9.24 17.18 5.63
N PHE A 380 9.99 17.54 4.58
CA PHE A 380 11.40 17.90 4.72
C PHE A 380 11.52 19.37 5.18
N PRO A 381 12.11 19.62 6.36
CA PRO A 381 12.05 20.94 6.99
C PRO A 381 12.88 21.99 6.24
N ASP A 382 14.01 21.58 5.68
CA ASP A 382 14.96 22.48 5.02
C ASP A 382 14.65 22.63 3.52
N PRO A 383 14.44 23.86 3.01
CA PRO A 383 14.27 24.09 1.60
C PRO A 383 15.53 23.72 0.81
N CYS A 384 15.37 22.89 -0.21
CA CYS A 384 16.46 22.54 -1.11
C CYS A 384 16.63 23.58 -2.22
N LYS A 385 17.85 23.68 -2.75
CA LYS A 385 18.19 24.60 -3.84
C LYS A 385 18.40 23.81 -5.13
N GLY A 386 18.26 24.50 -6.25
CA GLY A 386 18.57 23.92 -7.55
C GLY A 386 18.55 24.96 -8.66
N THR A 387 18.63 24.47 -9.89
CA THR A 387 18.58 25.26 -11.11
C THR A 387 17.72 24.59 -12.18
N ILE A 388 17.12 25.39 -13.05
CA ILE A 388 16.46 24.97 -14.28
C ILE A 388 17.07 25.76 -15.44
N ILE A 389 17.43 25.07 -16.52
CA ILE A 389 17.95 25.67 -17.75
C ILE A 389 17.02 25.26 -18.89
N PHE A 390 16.26 26.22 -19.44
CA PHE A 390 15.44 25.94 -20.63
C PHE A 390 16.33 25.83 -21.87
N GLY A 391 15.97 24.88 -22.73
CA GLY A 391 16.77 24.55 -23.91
C GLY A 391 16.47 25.38 -25.15
N ASP A 392 15.38 26.15 -25.14
CA ASP A 392 14.95 27.01 -26.24
C ASP A 392 14.22 28.26 -25.72
N ASP A 393 14.03 29.24 -26.61
CA ASP A 393 13.30 30.49 -26.36
C ASP A 393 11.78 30.30 -26.33
N LYS A 394 11.28 29.13 -26.76
CA LYS A 394 9.88 28.73 -26.71
C LYS A 394 9.48 28.02 -25.40
N PHE A 395 10.43 27.79 -24.50
CA PHE A 395 10.29 27.07 -23.24
C PHE A 395 9.68 25.65 -23.41
N THR A 396 9.98 24.95 -24.50
CA THR A 396 9.36 23.65 -24.80
C THR A 396 9.95 22.51 -23.98
N TRP A 397 11.18 22.67 -23.50
CA TRP A 397 11.82 21.72 -22.60
C TRP A 397 12.90 22.38 -21.75
N PHE A 398 13.30 21.72 -20.67
CA PHE A 398 14.39 22.17 -19.80
C PHE A 398 15.17 21.01 -19.17
N LYS A 399 16.37 21.31 -18.66
CA LYS A 399 17.12 20.46 -17.72
C LYS A 399 17.10 21.12 -16.34
N GLY A 400 16.69 20.37 -15.33
CA GLY A 400 16.73 20.75 -13.92
C GLY A 400 17.82 19.97 -13.19
N SER A 401 18.36 20.57 -12.14
CA SER A 401 19.22 19.89 -11.16
C SER A 401 18.94 20.50 -9.80
N ALA A 402 18.58 19.69 -8.83
CA ALA A 402 18.27 20.13 -7.47
C ALA A 402 18.60 19.01 -6.49
N THR A 403 18.91 19.38 -5.25
CA THR A 403 18.97 18.39 -4.17
C THR A 403 17.53 17.96 -3.87
N LEU A 404 17.17 16.74 -4.28
CA LEU A 404 15.86 16.15 -4.01
C LEU A 404 15.95 15.34 -2.71
N PRO A 405 15.10 15.60 -1.70
CA PRO A 405 15.13 14.82 -0.47
C PRO A 405 14.98 13.32 -0.73
N CYS A 406 15.72 12.48 0.00
CA CYS A 406 15.77 11.02 -0.15
C CYS A 406 16.31 10.47 -1.49
N VAL A 407 16.54 11.31 -2.50
CA VAL A 407 17.12 10.91 -3.80
C VAL A 407 18.56 11.38 -3.92
N GLY A 408 18.85 12.64 -3.58
CA GLY A 408 20.17 13.25 -3.72
C GLY A 408 20.22 14.35 -4.79
N ASP A 409 21.43 14.66 -5.26
CA ASP A 409 21.67 15.71 -6.26
C ASP A 409 21.51 15.17 -7.69
N GLU A 410 20.25 14.99 -8.12
CA GLU A 410 19.95 14.34 -9.39
C GLU A 410 19.43 15.31 -10.47
N PRO A 411 19.81 15.09 -11.75
CA PRO A 411 19.23 15.83 -12.86
C PRO A 411 17.84 15.31 -13.20
N PHE A 412 17.00 16.22 -13.68
CA PHE A 412 15.70 15.89 -14.25
C PHE A 412 15.46 16.71 -15.52
N ARG A 413 14.53 16.26 -16.37
CA ARG A 413 14.12 16.98 -17.58
C ARG A 413 12.63 17.24 -17.54
N GLY A 414 12.21 18.36 -18.11
CA GLY A 414 10.79 18.64 -18.27
C GLY A 414 10.46 18.96 -19.70
N TYR A 415 9.32 18.46 -20.16
CA TYR A 415 8.82 18.62 -21.51
C TYR A 415 7.44 19.26 -21.45
N LYS A 416 7.29 20.44 -22.06
CA LYS A 416 6.05 21.21 -22.01
C LYS A 416 4.99 20.54 -22.87
N VAL A 417 3.81 20.32 -22.30
CA VAL A 417 2.67 19.66 -22.96
C VAL A 417 1.43 20.55 -23.02
N ALA A 418 1.40 21.67 -22.29
CA ALA A 418 0.37 22.70 -22.39
C ALA A 418 0.86 24.05 -21.83
N ASP A 419 0.34 25.18 -22.34
CA ASP A 419 0.62 26.52 -21.77
C ASP A 419 -0.20 26.84 -20.53
N LYS A 420 -1.34 26.17 -20.37
CA LYS A 420 -2.19 26.35 -19.20
C LYS A 420 -1.82 25.31 -18.14
N PRO A 421 -1.34 25.73 -16.95
CA PRO A 421 -1.13 24.82 -15.85
C PRO A 421 -2.48 24.36 -15.28
N VAL A 422 -2.49 23.27 -14.51
CA VAL A 422 -3.71 22.77 -13.83
C VAL A 422 -4.13 23.74 -12.72
N ASP A 423 -5.42 24.04 -12.57
CA ASP A 423 -5.92 25.08 -11.64
C ASP A 423 -5.63 24.82 -10.16
N LYS A 424 -5.30 23.58 -9.79
CA LYS A 424 -4.93 23.23 -8.41
C LYS A 424 -3.65 23.97 -8.03
N ARG A 425 -3.69 24.74 -6.94
CA ARG A 425 -2.55 25.46 -6.37
C ARG A 425 -2.25 25.00 -4.96
N TRP A 426 -1.13 24.31 -4.76
CA TRP A 426 -0.61 24.05 -3.43
C TRP A 426 0.05 25.30 -2.85
N LYS A 427 -0.18 25.50 -1.55
CA LYS A 427 0.45 26.53 -0.75
C LYS A 427 1.87 26.11 -0.38
N TRP A 428 2.77 27.09 -0.21
CA TRP A 428 4.16 26.79 0.16
C TRP A 428 4.23 26.24 1.59
N GLU A 429 3.33 26.76 2.42
CA GLU A 429 3.11 26.48 3.83
C GLU A 429 2.67 25.02 4.05
N THR A 430 2.00 24.41 3.08
CA THR A 430 1.58 22.99 3.11
C THR A 430 2.75 22.00 3.21
N PHE A 431 3.96 22.47 2.90
CA PHE A 431 5.20 21.67 2.95
C PHE A 431 6.17 22.24 3.98
N SER A 432 5.65 22.85 5.05
CA SER A 432 6.37 23.26 6.25
C SER A 432 5.64 22.83 7.51
N TRP A 433 6.38 22.77 8.60
CA TRP A 433 5.87 22.67 9.97
C TRP A 433 5.42 24.02 10.50
#